data_AF-A0A449BA47-F1
#
_entry.id   AF-A0A449BA47-F1
#
_cell.length_a   1.000
_cell.length_b   1.000
_cell.length_c   1.000
_cell.angle_alpha   90.00
_cell.angle_beta   90.00
_cell.angle_gamma   90.00
#
_symmetry.space_group_name_H-M   'P 1'
#
loop_
_entity.id
_entity.type
_entity.pdbx_description
1 polymer ?
#
loop_
_entity_poly.entity_id
_entity_poly.type
_entity_poly.pdbx_seq_one_letter_code
_entity_poly.pdbx_strand_id
1 'polypeptide(L)'
;MNNLILYFTYKYNGNPSQVHKAIKASEPIEKDVVLNYMLLELDIHNVKFLTILDDNFPPELQKYANAPLLLFYRGNIELLNKPKITLTADLATDLTNANIKDSIQKLAKEFVLVTTNFKTLDQQIIQEWKKQNGDIIYTYAYGLAHETNDQLDEHTLQISTYPPNAHPKLSRFRERNILVSWLSKFLIIYSSKKDSGILNLASCFNDAGKEVFCYPGVDYDDGNTQLLKSGAHLITHIADIAYI
;
A
#
# COMPACT_ATOMS: atom_id res chain seq x y z
N MET A 1 -25.71 -5.62 1.73
CA MET A 1 -24.89 -4.63 2.48
C MET A 1 -23.68 -4.18 1.66
N ASN A 2 -22.90 -5.08 1.03
CA ASN A 2 -21.75 -4.73 0.18
C ASN A 2 -22.07 -3.67 -0.90
N ASN A 3 -23.20 -3.83 -1.61
CA ASN A 3 -23.64 -2.86 -2.61
C ASN A 3 -23.92 -1.45 -2.04
N LEU A 4 -24.32 -1.35 -0.77
CA LEU A 4 -24.54 -0.07 -0.10
C LEU A 4 -23.19 0.62 0.16
N ILE A 5 -22.19 -0.13 0.63
CA ILE A 5 -20.82 0.37 0.83
C ILE A 5 -20.24 0.81 -0.50
N LEU A 6 -20.42 0.02 -1.56
CA LEU A 6 -20.03 0.38 -2.92
C LEU A 6 -20.64 1.71 -3.36
N TYR A 7 -21.98 1.83 -3.28
CA TYR A 7 -22.69 3.05 -3.67
C TYR A 7 -22.16 4.30 -2.96
N PHE A 8 -22.01 4.25 -1.63
CA PHE A 8 -21.50 5.40 -0.89
C PHE A 8 -20.01 5.66 -1.16
N THR A 9 -19.22 4.62 -1.42
CA THR A 9 -17.81 4.78 -1.80
C THR A 9 -17.69 5.54 -3.12
N TYR A 10 -18.60 5.29 -4.08
CA TYR A 10 -18.71 6.10 -5.29
C TYR A 10 -19.15 7.53 -4.98
N LYS A 11 -20.27 7.69 -4.27
CA LYS A 11 -20.86 9.00 -3.95
C LYS A 11 -19.87 9.94 -3.25
N TYR A 12 -19.06 9.41 -2.34
CA TYR A 12 -18.07 10.17 -1.58
C TYR A 12 -16.64 9.97 -2.05
N ASN A 13 -16.47 9.38 -3.24
CA ASN A 13 -15.18 9.24 -3.91
C ASN A 13 -14.10 8.65 -2.97
N GLY A 14 -14.45 7.57 -2.27
CA GLY A 14 -13.53 6.84 -1.39
C GLY A 14 -13.31 7.43 0.01
N ASN A 15 -14.00 8.51 0.41
CA ASN A 15 -13.84 9.11 1.74
C ASN A 15 -14.46 8.21 2.84
N PRO A 16 -13.68 7.56 3.72
CA PRO A 16 -14.22 6.56 4.65
C PRO A 16 -15.15 7.15 5.70
N SER A 17 -14.83 8.34 6.22
CA SER A 17 -15.63 9.02 7.25
C SER A 17 -17.01 9.43 6.72
N GLN A 18 -17.10 9.87 5.46
CA GLN A 18 -18.38 10.18 4.83
C GLN A 18 -19.19 8.92 4.54
N VAL A 19 -18.56 7.84 4.06
CA VAL A 19 -19.22 6.54 3.86
C VAL A 19 -19.79 6.02 5.18
N HIS A 20 -19.00 6.02 6.25
CA HIS A 20 -19.45 5.59 7.58
C HIS A 20 -20.63 6.43 8.09
N LYS A 21 -20.55 7.76 7.93
CA LYS A 21 -21.63 8.67 8.32
C LYS A 21 -22.92 8.40 7.55
N ALA A 22 -22.85 8.17 6.25
CA ALA A 22 -24.01 7.91 5.40
C ALA A 22 -24.69 6.57 5.74
N ILE A 23 -23.90 5.51 5.96
CA ILE A 23 -24.42 4.21 6.40
C ILE A 23 -25.11 4.34 7.77
N LYS A 24 -24.47 5.02 8.74
CA LYS A 24 -25.03 5.23 10.07
C LYS A 24 -26.33 6.06 10.04
N ALA A 25 -26.41 7.03 9.14
CA ALA A 25 -27.59 7.87 8.96
C ALA A 25 -28.71 7.18 8.16
N SER A 26 -28.50 5.95 7.67
CA SER A 26 -29.41 5.27 6.73
C SER A 26 -29.78 6.18 5.55
N GLU A 27 -28.77 6.87 5.01
CA GLU A 27 -28.97 7.82 3.92
C GLU A 27 -29.64 7.12 2.72
N PRO A 28 -30.67 7.73 2.10
CA PRO A 28 -31.35 7.09 0.98
C PRO A 28 -30.42 6.94 -0.22
N ILE A 29 -30.53 5.80 -0.91
CA ILE A 29 -29.84 5.54 -2.16
C ILE A 29 -30.73 5.92 -3.35
N GLU A 30 -30.15 6.59 -4.33
CA GLU A 30 -30.81 6.83 -5.61
C GLU A 30 -30.81 5.52 -6.42
N LYS A 31 -32.02 4.93 -6.60
CA LYS A 31 -32.45 3.81 -7.48
C LYS A 31 -31.42 2.78 -7.97
N ASP A 32 -31.85 1.52 -8.07
CA ASP A 32 -31.11 0.36 -8.61
C ASP A 32 -30.34 0.60 -9.92
N VAL A 33 -30.82 1.51 -10.77
CA VAL A 33 -30.17 1.90 -12.03
C VAL A 33 -28.75 2.45 -11.82
N VAL A 34 -28.53 3.28 -10.80
CA VAL A 34 -27.22 3.89 -10.54
C VAL A 34 -26.22 2.82 -10.07
N LEU A 35 -26.65 1.90 -9.21
CA LEU A 35 -25.83 0.78 -8.77
C LEU A 35 -25.47 -0.15 -9.93
N ASN A 36 -26.41 -0.42 -10.84
CA ASN A 36 -26.14 -1.24 -12.03
C ASN A 36 -25.10 -0.59 -12.95
N TYR A 37 -25.09 0.75 -13.08
CA TYR A 37 -24.03 1.44 -13.81
C TYR A 37 -22.65 1.30 -13.13
N MET A 38 -22.59 1.37 -11.80
CA MET A 38 -21.33 1.17 -11.06
C MET A 38 -20.80 -0.26 -11.24
N LEU A 39 -21.67 -1.27 -11.14
CA LEU A 39 -21.29 -2.66 -11.37
C LEU A 39 -20.84 -2.91 -12.81
N LEU A 40 -21.54 -2.31 -13.79
CA LEU A 40 -21.15 -2.39 -15.19
C LEU A 40 -19.78 -1.74 -15.45
N GLU A 41 -19.50 -0.58 -14.84
CA GLU A 41 -18.21 0.10 -14.95
C GLU A 41 -17.08 -0.78 -14.39
N LEU A 42 -17.30 -1.43 -13.24
CA LEU A 42 -16.37 -2.38 -12.66
C LEU A 42 -16.07 -3.55 -13.61
N ASP A 43 -17.11 -4.14 -14.21
CA ASP A 43 -16.97 -5.23 -15.18
C ASP A 43 -16.20 -4.80 -16.43
N ILE A 44 -16.51 -3.62 -17.00
CA ILE A 44 -15.81 -3.06 -18.18
C ILE A 44 -14.31 -2.92 -17.93
N HIS A 45 -13.92 -2.49 -16.74
CA HIS A 45 -12.51 -2.29 -16.38
C HIS A 45 -11.85 -3.53 -15.76
N ASN A 46 -12.58 -4.65 -15.67
CA ASN A 46 -12.15 -5.86 -14.97
C ASN A 46 -11.66 -5.56 -13.53
N VAL A 47 -12.35 -4.65 -12.85
CA VAL A 47 -12.08 -4.26 -11.47
C VAL A 47 -13.11 -4.93 -10.58
N LYS A 48 -12.64 -5.61 -9.54
CA LYS A 48 -13.50 -6.17 -8.50
C LYS A 48 -13.45 -5.29 -7.27
N PHE A 49 -14.33 -5.55 -6.31
CA PHE A 49 -14.26 -4.91 -5.01
C PHE A 49 -14.43 -5.90 -3.88
N LEU A 50 -13.91 -5.53 -2.73
CA LEU A 50 -13.97 -6.25 -1.47
C LEU A 50 -14.35 -5.26 -0.37
N THR A 51 -15.22 -5.64 0.54
CA THR A 51 -15.73 -4.80 1.62
C THR A 51 -15.33 -5.36 2.98
N ILE A 52 -15.44 -4.55 4.04
CA ILE A 52 -15.20 -4.95 5.42
C ILE A 52 -16.03 -6.16 5.90
N LEU A 53 -17.05 -6.56 5.13
CA LEU A 53 -17.95 -7.67 5.44
C LEU A 53 -17.50 -8.99 4.80
N ASP A 54 -16.48 -8.97 3.95
CA ASP A 54 -15.99 -10.13 3.23
C ASP A 54 -14.79 -10.76 3.97
N ASP A 55 -14.69 -12.09 3.95
CA ASP A 55 -13.70 -12.83 4.75
C ASP A 55 -12.24 -12.48 4.40
N ASN A 56 -11.97 -12.15 3.15
CA ASN A 56 -10.62 -11.78 2.68
C ASN A 56 -10.26 -10.32 3.00
N PHE A 57 -11.16 -9.54 3.64
CA PHE A 57 -10.87 -8.13 3.92
C PHE A 57 -9.78 -8.02 4.99
N PRO A 58 -8.70 -7.23 4.75
CA PRO A 58 -7.52 -7.29 5.61
C PRO A 58 -7.88 -6.93 7.07
N PRO A 59 -7.71 -7.86 8.03
CA PRO A 59 -8.06 -7.61 9.43
C PRO A 59 -7.21 -6.49 10.05
N GLU A 60 -6.03 -6.22 9.50
CA GLU A 60 -5.16 -5.12 9.93
C GLU A 60 -5.83 -3.76 9.72
N LEU A 61 -6.65 -3.60 8.69
CA LEU A 61 -7.37 -2.34 8.42
C LEU A 61 -8.46 -2.08 9.47
N GLN A 62 -9.09 -3.12 10.01
CA GLN A 62 -10.18 -2.97 10.98
C GLN A 62 -9.73 -2.32 12.31
N LYS A 63 -8.42 -2.25 12.56
CA LYS A 63 -7.82 -1.61 13.74
C LYS A 63 -7.90 -0.08 13.70
N TYR A 64 -8.10 0.51 12.53
CA TYR A 64 -8.02 1.95 12.34
C TYR A 64 -9.41 2.54 12.08
N ALA A 65 -9.84 3.49 12.92
CA ALA A 65 -11.19 4.07 12.86
C ALA A 65 -11.55 4.72 11.51
N ASN A 66 -10.55 5.22 10.78
CA ASN A 66 -10.73 5.84 9.46
C ASN A 66 -10.23 4.94 8.31
N ALA A 67 -10.09 3.63 8.54
CA ALA A 67 -9.78 2.68 7.48
C ALA A 67 -10.85 2.67 6.40
N PRO A 68 -10.47 2.39 5.13
CA PRO A 68 -11.45 2.20 4.07
C PRO A 68 -12.39 1.04 4.43
N LEU A 69 -13.66 1.17 4.04
CA LEU A 69 -14.65 0.09 4.19
C LEU A 69 -14.72 -0.81 2.94
N LEU A 70 -13.99 -0.43 1.88
CA LEU A 70 -13.96 -1.09 0.59
C LEU A 70 -12.60 -0.90 -0.08
N LEU A 71 -12.10 -1.97 -0.70
CA LEU A 71 -10.96 -1.96 -1.61
C LEU A 71 -11.41 -2.39 -3.00
N PHE A 72 -11.07 -1.60 -4.01
CA PHE A 72 -11.12 -2.01 -5.41
C PHE A 72 -9.84 -2.77 -5.75
N TYR A 73 -9.93 -3.83 -6.55
CA TYR A 73 -8.76 -4.63 -6.87
C TYR A 73 -8.78 -5.30 -8.25
N ARG A 74 -7.58 -5.69 -8.72
CA ARG A 74 -7.33 -6.60 -9.85
C ARG A 74 -6.23 -7.60 -9.47
N GLY A 75 -6.34 -8.85 -9.91
CA GLY A 75 -5.31 -9.88 -9.64
C GLY A 75 -5.66 -10.80 -8.46
N ASN A 76 -4.64 -11.38 -7.83
CA ASN A 76 -4.77 -12.45 -6.85
C ASN A 76 -5.12 -11.92 -5.44
N ILE A 77 -6.39 -12.04 -5.05
CA ILE A 77 -6.88 -11.51 -3.77
C ILE A 77 -6.31 -12.23 -2.55
N GLU A 78 -5.87 -13.49 -2.70
CA GLU A 78 -5.34 -14.31 -1.61
C GLU A 78 -4.03 -13.74 -1.02
N LEU A 79 -3.37 -12.83 -1.73
CA LEU A 79 -2.19 -12.14 -1.23
C LEU A 79 -2.49 -11.24 -0.02
N LEU A 80 -3.74 -10.81 0.19
CA LEU A 80 -4.14 -10.05 1.37
C LEU A 80 -4.04 -10.87 2.66
N ASN A 81 -4.17 -12.19 2.58
CA ASN A 81 -4.14 -13.10 3.71
C ASN A 81 -2.72 -13.41 4.21
N LYS A 82 -1.70 -13.02 3.45
CA LYS A 82 -0.29 -13.30 3.76
C LYS A 82 0.35 -12.18 4.60
N PRO A 83 1.46 -12.44 5.32
CA PRO A 83 2.26 -11.40 5.95
C PRO A 83 2.78 -10.39 4.91
N LYS A 84 2.72 -9.10 5.22
CA LYS A 84 3.00 -8.01 4.27
C LYS A 84 4.10 -7.10 4.81
N ILE A 85 5.01 -6.63 3.97
CA ILE A 85 6.04 -5.64 4.34
C ILE A 85 6.21 -4.58 3.25
N THR A 86 6.84 -3.47 3.60
CA THR A 86 7.22 -2.44 2.61
C THR A 86 8.72 -2.19 2.63
N LEU A 87 9.28 -2.09 1.43
CA LEU A 87 10.68 -1.83 1.14
C LEU A 87 10.79 -0.60 0.23
N THR A 88 11.72 0.31 0.50
CA THR A 88 11.95 1.47 -0.38
C THR A 88 13.38 2.02 -0.28
N ALA A 89 13.79 2.81 -1.26
CA ALA A 89 15.09 3.47 -1.32
C ALA A 89 15.08 4.71 -2.25
N ASP A 90 16.03 5.64 -2.07
CA ASP A 90 16.25 6.80 -2.96
C ASP A 90 17.59 6.81 -3.71
N LEU A 91 18.62 6.18 -3.16
CA LEU A 91 20.00 6.28 -3.63
C LEU A 91 20.52 4.93 -4.09
N ALA A 92 20.90 4.84 -5.36
CA ALA A 92 21.44 3.63 -5.97
C ALA A 92 22.96 3.61 -5.76
N THR A 93 23.41 3.08 -4.62
CA THR A 93 24.83 2.82 -4.34
C THR A 93 25.10 1.32 -4.35
N ASP A 94 26.36 0.92 -4.53
CA ASP A 94 26.75 -0.50 -4.48
C ASP A 94 26.34 -1.16 -3.17
N LEU A 95 26.50 -0.45 -2.05
CA LEU A 95 26.07 -0.90 -0.73
C LEU A 95 24.54 -1.04 -0.64
N THR A 96 23.78 -0.04 -1.12
CA THR A 96 22.30 -0.11 -1.13
C THR A 96 21.82 -1.30 -1.95
N ASN A 97 22.41 -1.50 -3.13
CA ASN A 97 22.06 -2.61 -4.02
C ASN A 97 22.39 -3.97 -3.41
N ALA A 98 23.55 -4.09 -2.75
CA ALA A 98 23.93 -5.30 -2.03
C ALA A 98 22.96 -5.61 -0.88
N ASN A 99 22.60 -4.59 -0.08
CA ASN A 99 21.66 -4.73 1.03
C ASN A 99 20.26 -5.12 0.56
N ILE A 100 19.77 -4.51 -0.52
CA ILE A 100 18.49 -4.88 -1.16
C ILE A 100 18.53 -6.35 -1.56
N LYS A 101 19.59 -6.78 -2.29
CA LYS A 101 19.69 -8.15 -2.80
C LYS A 101 19.75 -9.19 -1.67
N ASP A 102 20.58 -8.98 -0.64
CA ASP A 102 20.67 -9.90 0.51
C ASP A 102 19.33 -9.99 1.27
N SER A 103 18.68 -8.85 1.48
CA SER A 103 17.42 -8.80 2.21
C SER A 103 16.30 -9.52 1.46
N ILE A 104 16.17 -9.29 0.15
CA ILE A 104 15.11 -9.87 -0.67
C ILE A 104 15.21 -11.40 -0.74
N GLN A 105 16.41 -11.98 -0.79
CA GLN A 105 16.59 -13.44 -0.81
C GLN A 105 15.94 -14.16 0.38
N LYS A 106 15.87 -13.48 1.52
CA LYS A 106 15.25 -13.98 2.76
C LYS A 106 13.78 -13.59 2.82
N LEU A 107 13.48 -12.32 2.64
CA LEU A 107 12.13 -11.76 2.85
C LEU A 107 11.09 -12.23 1.83
N ALA A 108 11.46 -12.40 0.55
CA ALA A 108 10.50 -12.72 -0.51
C ALA A 108 9.83 -14.10 -0.35
N LYS A 109 10.37 -14.96 0.50
CA LYS A 109 9.82 -16.29 0.81
C LYS A 109 8.75 -16.25 1.91
N GLU A 110 8.77 -15.22 2.74
CA GLU A 110 7.95 -15.13 3.95
C GLU A 110 6.87 -14.05 3.86
N PHE A 111 7.10 -13.03 3.04
CA PHE A 111 6.26 -11.85 2.96
C PHE A 111 5.78 -11.56 1.55
N VAL A 112 4.70 -10.78 1.47
CA VAL A 112 4.25 -10.07 0.28
C VAL A 112 4.80 -8.64 0.33
N LEU A 113 5.35 -8.16 -0.78
CA LEU A 113 5.81 -6.78 -0.90
C LEU A 113 4.62 -5.86 -1.20
N VAL A 114 4.30 -4.95 -0.27
CA VAL A 114 3.33 -3.87 -0.50
C VAL A 114 4.10 -2.64 -0.99
N THR A 115 3.83 -2.23 -2.22
CA THR A 115 4.58 -1.18 -2.91
C THR A 115 3.69 -0.13 -3.55
N THR A 116 4.28 1.04 -3.74
CA THR A 116 3.70 2.19 -4.42
C THR A 116 4.11 2.32 -5.87
N ASN A 117 5.15 1.56 -6.28
CA ASN A 117 5.88 1.65 -7.55
C ASN A 117 6.13 3.10 -8.01
N PHE A 118 6.54 3.98 -7.08
CA PHE A 118 6.61 5.41 -7.36
C PHE A 118 8.01 5.87 -7.82
N LYS A 119 9.08 5.26 -7.29
CA LYS A 119 10.47 5.68 -7.55
C LYS A 119 11.25 4.65 -8.36
N THR A 120 12.32 5.10 -9.01
CA THR A 120 13.22 4.24 -9.81
C THR A 120 13.80 3.08 -9.00
N LEU A 121 14.15 3.27 -7.73
CA LEU A 121 14.65 2.19 -6.90
C LEU A 121 13.55 1.26 -6.37
N ASP A 122 12.31 1.73 -6.21
CA ASP A 122 11.19 0.84 -5.92
C ASP A 122 11.03 -0.16 -7.08
N GLN A 123 11.23 0.27 -8.33
CA GLN A 123 11.22 -0.62 -9.49
C GLN A 123 12.35 -1.65 -9.45
N GLN A 124 13.55 -1.28 -9.00
CA GLN A 124 14.65 -2.22 -8.81
C GLN A 124 14.34 -3.24 -7.72
N ILE A 125 13.79 -2.79 -6.58
CA ILE A 125 13.33 -3.67 -5.50
C ILE A 125 12.28 -4.65 -6.04
N ILE A 126 11.29 -4.17 -6.79
CA ILE A 126 10.25 -4.99 -7.45
C ILE A 126 10.89 -6.03 -8.38
N GLN A 127 11.87 -5.63 -9.21
CA GLN A 127 12.55 -6.55 -10.13
C GLN A 127 13.31 -7.65 -9.38
N GLU A 128 14.07 -7.30 -8.34
CA GLU A 128 14.77 -8.30 -7.52
C GLU A 128 13.78 -9.19 -6.75
N TRP A 129 12.65 -8.65 -6.29
CA TRP A 129 11.58 -9.41 -5.63
C TRP A 129 10.96 -10.44 -6.57
N LYS A 130 10.65 -10.02 -7.81
CA LYS A 130 10.12 -10.91 -8.85
C LYS A 130 11.10 -12.03 -9.23
N LYS A 131 12.42 -11.79 -9.20
CA LYS A 131 13.43 -12.86 -9.42
C LYS A 131 13.36 -13.98 -8.38
N GLN A 132 12.78 -13.72 -7.21
CA GLN A 132 12.53 -14.72 -6.18
C GLN A 132 11.13 -15.35 -6.27
N ASN A 133 10.36 -15.05 -7.33
CA ASN A 133 8.92 -15.36 -7.44
C ASN A 133 8.13 -14.84 -6.23
N GLY A 134 8.54 -13.70 -5.68
CA GLY A 134 7.90 -13.08 -4.53
C GLY A 134 6.58 -12.41 -4.92
N ASP A 135 5.60 -12.51 -4.03
CA ASP A 135 4.28 -11.92 -4.22
C ASP A 135 4.29 -10.41 -3.97
N ILE A 136 3.48 -9.65 -4.73
CA ILE A 136 3.45 -8.19 -4.69
C ILE A 136 2.02 -7.64 -4.63
N ILE A 137 1.79 -6.65 -3.77
CA ILE A 137 0.59 -5.81 -3.74
C ILE A 137 0.97 -4.40 -4.17
N TYR A 138 0.46 -3.96 -5.32
CA TYR A 138 0.56 -2.59 -5.81
C TYR A 138 -0.58 -1.73 -5.26
N THR A 139 -0.26 -0.56 -4.74
CA THR A 139 -1.21 0.36 -4.12
C THR A 139 -1.28 1.68 -4.89
N TYR A 140 -2.48 2.07 -5.34
CA TYR A 140 -2.65 3.24 -6.21
C TYR A 140 -3.38 4.39 -5.52
N ALA A 141 -2.98 5.62 -5.86
CA ALA A 141 -3.60 6.88 -5.39
C ALA A 141 -4.75 7.36 -6.32
N TYR A 142 -5.23 6.46 -7.17
CA TYR A 142 -6.20 6.70 -8.23
C TYR A 142 -6.98 5.41 -8.50
N GLY A 143 -8.05 5.49 -9.29
CA GLY A 143 -8.91 4.36 -9.60
C GLY A 143 -8.31 3.39 -10.63
N LEU A 144 -8.69 2.11 -10.55
CA LEU A 144 -8.10 1.04 -11.37
C LEU A 144 -8.63 0.95 -12.82
N ALA A 145 -9.43 1.93 -13.29
CA ALA A 145 -9.73 2.08 -14.72
C ALA A 145 -8.55 2.68 -15.50
N HIS A 146 -7.63 3.38 -14.81
CA HIS A 146 -6.42 3.91 -15.42
C HIS A 146 -5.44 2.78 -15.77
N GLU A 147 -4.74 2.92 -16.90
CA GLU A 147 -3.68 1.98 -17.30
C GLU A 147 -2.54 1.99 -16.28
N THR A 148 -2.01 0.80 -16.01
CA THR A 148 -0.89 0.59 -15.09
C THR A 148 0.21 -0.16 -15.83
N ASN A 149 1.46 0.25 -15.65
CA ASN A 149 2.62 -0.49 -16.20
C ASN A 149 2.94 -1.76 -15.39
N ASP A 150 2.25 -1.98 -14.28
CA ASP A 150 2.43 -3.14 -13.42
C ASP A 150 1.71 -4.35 -14.01
N GLN A 151 2.49 -5.34 -14.42
CA GLN A 151 1.97 -6.59 -14.96
C GLN A 151 1.14 -7.34 -13.91
N LEU A 152 -0.05 -7.79 -14.32
CA LEU A 152 -0.89 -8.71 -13.56
C LEU A 152 -0.58 -10.16 -13.95
N ASP A 153 -0.41 -10.99 -12.93
CA ASP A 153 -0.14 -12.43 -12.96
C ASP A 153 -0.61 -13.06 -11.63
N GLU A 154 -0.34 -14.34 -11.41
CA GLU A 154 -0.72 -15.07 -10.19
C GLU A 154 -0.03 -14.57 -8.90
N HIS A 155 1.08 -13.83 -9.03
CA HIS A 155 1.88 -13.30 -7.92
C HIS A 155 1.56 -11.85 -7.59
N THR A 156 0.58 -11.24 -8.26
CA THR A 156 0.33 -9.81 -8.15
C THR A 156 -1.11 -9.48 -7.83
N LEU A 157 -1.27 -8.45 -7.00
CA LEU A 157 -2.55 -7.82 -6.67
C LEU A 157 -2.39 -6.31 -6.80
N GLN A 158 -3.34 -5.67 -7.45
CA GLN A 158 -3.44 -4.22 -7.54
C GLN A 158 -4.62 -3.76 -6.71
N ILE A 159 -4.45 -2.77 -5.84
CA ILE A 159 -5.53 -2.26 -5.00
C ILE A 159 -5.63 -0.73 -5.01
N SER A 160 -6.84 -0.23 -4.82
CA SER A 160 -7.16 1.18 -4.62
C SER A 160 -8.37 1.34 -3.71
N THR A 161 -8.43 2.43 -2.95
CA THR A 161 -9.61 2.82 -2.16
C THR A 161 -10.55 3.75 -2.93
N TYR A 162 -10.22 4.09 -4.18
CA TYR A 162 -10.97 5.04 -4.99
C TYR A 162 -11.73 4.35 -6.12
N PRO A 163 -12.92 4.87 -6.49
CA PRO A 163 -13.69 4.36 -7.63
C PRO A 163 -12.85 4.27 -8.91
N PRO A 164 -13.18 3.36 -9.84
CA PRO A 164 -12.34 3.03 -11.01
C PRO A 164 -11.83 4.23 -11.81
N ASN A 165 -12.65 5.25 -12.03
CA ASN A 165 -12.29 6.44 -12.82
C ASN A 165 -11.70 7.61 -12.02
N ALA A 166 -11.36 7.39 -10.75
CA ALA A 166 -10.94 8.48 -9.87
C ALA A 166 -9.50 8.95 -10.17
N HIS A 167 -9.34 10.21 -10.59
CA HIS A 167 -8.04 10.80 -10.98
C HIS A 167 -7.03 11.02 -9.84
N PRO A 168 -5.72 10.94 -10.08
CA PRO A 168 -4.70 11.21 -9.06
C PRO A 168 -4.80 12.64 -8.50
N LYS A 169 -4.62 12.77 -7.18
CA LYS A 169 -4.55 14.07 -6.47
C LYS A 169 -3.48 13.99 -5.39
N LEU A 170 -2.84 15.12 -5.06
CA LEU A 170 -1.78 15.17 -4.04
C LEU A 170 -2.21 14.61 -2.68
N SER A 171 -3.46 14.85 -2.26
CA SER A 171 -3.99 14.28 -1.00
C SER A 171 -4.07 12.76 -1.05
N ARG A 172 -4.45 12.18 -2.21
CA ARG A 172 -4.60 10.74 -2.39
C ARG A 172 -3.28 9.99 -2.34
N PHE A 173 -2.17 10.63 -2.72
CA PHE A 173 -0.84 10.04 -2.53
C PHE A 173 -0.50 9.88 -1.04
N ARG A 174 -0.88 10.84 -0.20
CA ARG A 174 -0.73 10.73 1.26
C ARG A 174 -1.65 9.67 1.84
N GLU A 175 -2.93 9.67 1.44
CA GLU A 175 -3.91 8.65 1.86
C GLU A 175 -3.48 7.23 1.45
N ARG A 176 -2.89 7.06 0.26
CA ARG A 176 -2.30 5.78 -0.18
C ARG A 176 -1.12 5.36 0.70
N ASN A 177 -0.24 6.28 1.11
CA ASN A 177 0.87 5.94 2.01
C ASN A 177 0.37 5.48 3.38
N ILE A 178 -0.74 6.04 3.87
CA ILE A 178 -1.43 5.56 5.08
C ILE A 178 -1.96 4.13 4.86
N LEU A 179 -2.58 3.84 3.71
CA LEU A 179 -3.02 2.48 3.39
C LEU A 179 -1.85 1.48 3.40
N VAL A 180 -0.71 1.85 2.80
CA VAL A 180 0.51 1.03 2.79
C VAL A 180 0.98 0.77 4.22
N SER A 181 1.01 1.79 5.07
CA SER A 181 1.43 1.61 6.48
C SER A 181 0.45 0.74 7.25
N TRP A 182 -0.86 0.83 7.01
CA TRP A 182 -1.84 -0.03 7.68
C TRP A 182 -1.77 -1.50 7.23
N LEU A 183 -1.43 -1.78 5.96
CA LEU A 183 -1.31 -3.14 5.44
C LEU A 183 -0.01 -3.85 5.83
N SER A 184 1.11 -3.13 5.88
CA SER A 184 2.43 -3.74 6.11
C SER A 184 2.77 -3.93 7.59
N LYS A 185 3.52 -4.96 7.96
CA LYS A 185 3.96 -5.21 9.34
C LYS A 185 4.99 -4.16 9.79
N PHE A 186 5.93 -3.82 8.93
CA PHE A 186 6.99 -2.83 9.16
C PHE A 186 7.50 -2.26 7.83
N LEU A 187 8.31 -1.21 7.91
CA LEU A 187 8.97 -0.54 6.79
C LEU A 187 10.49 -0.71 6.89
N ILE A 188 11.15 -1.07 5.79
CA ILE A 188 12.61 -1.01 5.66
C ILE A 188 12.98 0.04 4.62
N ILE A 189 13.87 0.95 5.02
CA ILE A 189 14.43 2.00 4.16
C ILE A 189 15.91 1.74 3.98
N TYR A 190 16.31 1.38 2.76
CA TYR A 190 17.71 1.10 2.44
C TYR A 190 18.54 2.37 2.29
N SER A 191 17.94 3.41 1.72
CA SER A 191 18.56 4.73 1.59
C SER A 191 17.48 5.79 1.39
N SER A 192 17.68 7.00 1.89
CA SER A 192 16.77 8.12 1.64
C SER A 192 17.53 9.44 1.58
N LYS A 193 17.07 10.36 0.71
CA LYS A 193 17.57 11.74 0.69
C LYS A 193 16.91 12.56 1.79
N LYS A 194 17.56 13.62 2.23
CA LYS A 194 16.89 14.70 2.97
C LYS A 194 15.68 15.22 2.19
N ASP A 195 14.60 15.54 2.90
CA ASP A 195 13.32 16.00 2.35
C ASP A 195 12.63 15.01 1.37
N SER A 196 13.01 13.73 1.41
CA SER A 196 12.40 12.70 0.58
C SER A 196 10.94 12.45 0.95
N GLY A 197 10.11 12.15 -0.06
CA GLY A 197 8.77 11.60 0.14
C GLY A 197 8.73 10.28 0.96
N ILE A 198 9.87 9.58 1.11
CA ILE A 198 9.99 8.43 2.02
C ILE A 198 9.74 8.85 3.47
N LEU A 199 10.12 10.07 3.87
CA LEU A 199 9.90 10.57 5.23
C LEU A 199 8.40 10.64 5.57
N ASN A 200 7.55 10.99 4.60
CA ASN A 200 6.11 10.94 4.79
C ASN A 200 5.60 9.51 4.98
N LEU A 201 6.11 8.54 4.23
CA LEU A 201 5.76 7.14 4.40
C LEU A 201 6.21 6.62 5.78
N ALA A 202 7.43 6.94 6.21
CA ALA A 202 7.95 6.59 7.53
C ALA A 202 7.08 7.18 8.65
N SER A 203 6.66 8.44 8.54
CA SER A 203 5.70 9.04 9.47
C SER A 203 4.39 8.25 9.53
N CYS A 204 3.86 7.80 8.39
CA CYS A 204 2.63 6.99 8.36
C CYS A 204 2.78 5.64 9.08
N PHE A 205 3.97 5.04 9.06
CA PHE A 205 4.26 3.81 9.83
C PHE A 205 4.34 4.10 11.33
N ASN A 206 5.03 5.16 11.72
CA ASN A 206 5.10 5.60 13.11
C ASN A 206 3.71 5.94 13.68
N ASP A 207 2.90 6.69 12.94
CA ASP A 207 1.51 7.04 13.32
C ASP A 207 0.61 5.79 13.44
N ALA A 208 0.93 4.74 12.68
CA ALA A 208 0.25 3.44 12.75
C ALA A 208 0.76 2.55 13.89
N GLY A 209 1.75 3.00 14.67
CA GLY A 209 2.40 2.26 15.74
C GLY A 209 3.25 1.09 15.23
N LYS A 210 3.90 1.26 14.08
CA LYS A 210 4.67 0.20 13.40
C LYS A 210 6.12 0.58 13.23
N GLU A 211 6.96 -0.45 13.25
CA GLU A 211 8.41 -0.28 13.20
C GLU A 211 8.90 0.21 11.84
N VAL A 212 9.85 1.13 11.90
CA VAL A 212 10.61 1.64 10.76
C VAL A 212 12.07 1.28 10.97
N PHE A 213 12.63 0.52 10.05
CA PHE A 213 14.03 0.11 10.03
C PHE A 213 14.80 0.89 8.97
N CYS A 214 16.00 1.35 9.32
CA CYS A 214 16.86 2.12 8.43
C CYS A 214 18.27 1.55 8.45
N TYR A 215 18.87 1.45 7.26
CA TYR A 215 20.31 1.26 7.13
C TYR A 215 21.07 2.53 7.50
N PRO A 216 22.36 2.45 7.87
CA PRO A 216 23.19 3.62 8.16
C PRO A 216 23.16 4.62 6.99
N GLY A 217 23.12 5.90 7.33
CA GLY A 217 23.27 6.96 6.35
C GLY A 217 24.68 7.00 5.75
N VAL A 218 24.78 7.46 4.51
CA VAL A 218 26.05 7.49 3.76
C VAL A 218 26.67 8.89 3.66
N ASP A 219 25.96 9.93 4.10
CA ASP A 219 26.39 11.33 4.07
C ASP A 219 25.71 12.18 5.17
N TYR A 220 26.05 13.47 5.27
CA TYR A 220 25.47 14.42 6.21
C TYR A 220 24.02 14.80 5.87
N ASP A 221 23.67 14.94 4.58
CA ASP A 221 22.31 15.23 4.11
C ASP A 221 21.52 13.96 3.79
N ASP A 222 21.55 13.02 4.74
CA ASP A 222 20.99 11.68 4.62
C ASP A 222 19.67 11.54 5.40
N GLY A 223 18.63 11.10 4.71
CA GLY A 223 17.29 10.93 5.28
C GLY A 223 17.21 9.78 6.30
N ASN A 224 18.01 8.72 6.14
CA ASN A 224 18.03 7.62 7.10
C ASN A 224 18.60 8.13 8.43
N THR A 225 19.64 8.96 8.41
CA THR A 225 20.20 9.58 9.60
C THR A 225 19.18 10.44 10.34
N GLN A 226 18.33 11.18 9.61
CA GLN A 226 17.22 11.91 10.21
C GLN A 226 16.19 10.97 10.85
N LEU A 227 15.81 9.89 10.16
CA LEU A 227 14.86 8.91 10.66
C LEU A 227 15.37 8.18 11.91
N LEU A 228 16.64 7.78 11.92
CA LEU A 228 17.30 7.17 13.07
C LEU A 228 17.30 8.11 14.29
N LYS A 229 17.61 9.40 14.08
CA LYS A 229 17.50 10.43 15.13
C LYS A 229 16.07 10.64 15.61
N SER A 230 15.08 10.28 14.80
CA SER A 230 13.65 10.40 15.09
C SER A 230 13.06 9.10 15.67
N GLY A 231 13.89 8.08 15.95
CA GLY A 231 13.48 6.85 16.62
C GLY A 231 13.35 5.61 15.71
N ALA A 232 13.70 5.70 14.43
CA ALA A 232 13.79 4.50 13.59
C ALA A 232 14.89 3.54 14.09
N HIS A 233 14.70 2.25 13.87
CA HIS A 233 15.63 1.20 14.26
C HIS A 233 16.78 1.08 13.27
N LEU A 234 18.01 1.19 13.77
CA LEU A 234 19.21 0.92 12.96
C LEU A 234 19.33 -0.56 12.67
N ILE A 235 19.47 -0.92 11.39
CA ILE A 235 19.85 -2.26 10.95
C ILE A 235 21.09 -2.19 10.08
N THR A 236 21.94 -3.20 10.18
CA THR A 236 23.12 -3.37 9.33
C THR A 236 22.97 -4.58 8.40
N HIS A 237 22.07 -5.50 8.76
CA HIS A 237 21.70 -6.65 7.98
C HIS A 237 20.28 -7.09 8.37
N ILE A 238 19.59 -7.80 7.47
CA ILE A 238 18.17 -8.11 7.68
C ILE A 238 17.89 -9.00 8.90
N ALA A 239 18.89 -9.75 9.37
CA ALA A 239 18.76 -10.58 10.57
C ALA A 239 18.56 -9.75 11.86
N ASP A 240 18.87 -8.45 11.84
CA ASP A 240 18.62 -7.54 12.96
C ASP A 240 17.12 -7.39 13.27
N ILE A 241 16.23 -7.67 12.30
CA ILE A 241 14.77 -7.55 12.46
C ILE A 241 14.19 -8.71 13.28
N ALA A 242 14.90 -9.85 13.39
CA ALA A 242 14.40 -11.05 14.07
C ALA A 242 14.30 -10.93 15.62
N TYR A 243 14.55 -9.74 16.17
CA TYR A 243 14.62 -9.48 17.61
C TYR A 243 13.54 -8.55 18.15
N ILE A 244 12.44 -8.31 17.41
CA ILE A 244 11.33 -7.44 17.83
C ILE A 244 9.99 -8.19 17.82
#